data_AF-A0A2I1FMP7-F1
#
_entry.id   AF-A0A2I1FMP7-F1
#
_cell.length_a   1.000
_cell.length_b   1.000
_cell.length_c   1.000
_cell.angle_alpha   90.00
_cell.angle_beta   90.00
_cell.angle_gamma   90.00
#
_symmetry.space_group_name_H-M   'P 1'
#
loop_
_entity.id
_entity.type
_entity.pdbx_description
1 polymer ?
#
loop_
_entity_poly.entity_id
_entity_poly.type
_entity_poly.pdbx_seq_one_letter_code
_entity_poly.pdbx_strand_id
1 'polypeptide(L)'
;MWTDDEVRMLIDERKEGNAHYHSLGGGNCKRAWWISTAGKINQRFKTVYTGRQASEKFHGIVKDCRSMELSIIKDPRGKITRNGERYYLEFRNKFWKKPRLQFQRSQTQLQRQRSQTQQQQQQRDQNRQYRDRDRDQNQDQDQDQKKLLSQQQQQQDQDQNQEDQDQKLQRQQQQQQQDQQRQQQQQQQDQEQEVVQIFEEEEGGSQSSLASLAIWEIDDD
;
A
#
# COMPACT_ATOMS: atom_id res chain seq x y z
N MET A 1 18.65 -60.68 -24.31
CA MET A 1 19.76 -59.91 -24.93
C MET A 1 19.14 -59.02 -25.99
N TRP A 2 19.53 -57.76 -26.12
CA TRP A 2 18.87 -56.85 -27.07
C TRP A 2 19.15 -57.26 -28.52
N THR A 3 18.10 -57.63 -29.27
CA THR A 3 18.20 -57.90 -30.72
C THR A 3 18.28 -56.59 -31.52
N ASP A 4 18.66 -56.67 -32.79
CA ASP A 4 18.80 -55.48 -33.63
C ASP A 4 17.43 -54.82 -33.92
N ASP A 5 16.36 -55.60 -34.05
CA ASP A 5 14.98 -55.10 -34.27
C ASP A 5 14.41 -54.41 -33.02
N GLU A 6 14.65 -54.97 -31.82
CA GLU A 6 14.30 -54.31 -30.54
C GLU A 6 15.01 -52.97 -30.40
N VAL A 7 16.30 -52.91 -30.79
CA VAL A 7 17.08 -51.67 -30.77
C VAL A 7 16.58 -50.69 -31.84
N ARG A 8 16.19 -51.17 -33.02
CA ARG A 8 15.61 -50.32 -34.06
C ARG A 8 14.30 -49.69 -33.58
N MET A 9 13.40 -50.46 -32.97
CA MET A 9 12.16 -49.93 -32.40
C MET A 9 12.44 -48.91 -31.28
N LEU A 10 13.41 -49.16 -30.40
CA LEU A 10 13.83 -48.22 -29.34
C LEU A 10 14.32 -46.88 -29.92
N ILE A 11 15.05 -46.92 -31.03
CA ILE A 11 15.55 -45.72 -31.72
C ILE A 11 14.40 -44.93 -32.36
N ASP A 12 13.45 -45.60 -33.02
CA ASP A 12 12.32 -44.92 -33.67
C ASP A 12 11.36 -44.29 -32.66
N GLU A 13 10.96 -45.02 -31.62
CA GLU A 13 10.16 -44.50 -30.50
C GLU A 13 10.80 -43.24 -29.90
N ARG A 14 12.14 -43.25 -29.77
CA ARG A 14 12.88 -42.09 -29.24
C ARG A 14 13.01 -40.94 -30.24
N LYS A 15 12.98 -41.21 -31.55
CA LYS A 15 13.07 -40.24 -32.66
C LYS A 15 11.73 -39.53 -32.87
N GLU A 16 10.65 -40.29 -33.02
CA GLU A 16 9.27 -39.80 -33.11
C GLU A 16 8.85 -39.09 -31.80
N GLY A 17 9.06 -39.74 -30.66
CA GLY A 17 8.74 -39.19 -29.34
C GLY A 17 9.68 -38.07 -28.87
N ASN A 18 10.65 -37.59 -29.66
CA ASN A 18 11.70 -36.71 -29.14
C ASN A 18 11.20 -35.35 -28.64
N ALA A 19 10.28 -34.71 -29.38
CA ALA A 19 9.71 -33.43 -28.97
C ALA A 19 8.96 -33.60 -27.64
N HIS A 20 8.14 -34.65 -27.53
CA HIS A 20 7.38 -34.97 -26.33
C HIS A 20 8.30 -35.26 -25.13
N TYR A 21 9.30 -36.15 -25.27
CA TYR A 21 10.26 -36.46 -24.21
C TYR A 21 10.97 -35.22 -23.64
N HIS A 22 11.24 -34.21 -24.47
CA HIS A 22 11.86 -32.95 -24.05
C HIS A 22 10.88 -31.88 -23.56
N SER A 23 9.57 -32.02 -23.82
CA SER A 23 8.52 -31.24 -23.16
C SER A 23 8.07 -31.81 -21.82
N LEU A 24 8.31 -33.11 -21.55
CA LEU A 24 8.02 -33.72 -20.25
C LEU A 24 8.82 -33.05 -19.12
N GLY A 25 8.15 -32.92 -17.97
CA GLY A 25 8.74 -32.48 -16.71
C GLY A 25 9.91 -33.36 -16.25
N GLY A 26 10.61 -32.91 -15.21
CA GLY A 26 11.75 -33.62 -14.62
C GLY A 26 11.38 -35.01 -14.07
N GLY A 27 12.40 -35.86 -13.89
CA GLY A 27 12.32 -37.10 -13.12
C GLY A 27 11.20 -38.06 -13.52
N ASN A 28 10.08 -38.01 -12.80
CA ASN A 28 8.99 -38.97 -12.85
C ASN A 28 8.34 -39.08 -14.24
N CYS A 29 8.09 -37.95 -14.92
CA CYS A 29 7.47 -37.97 -16.26
C CYS A 29 8.37 -38.69 -17.28
N LYS A 30 9.68 -38.43 -17.24
CA LYS A 30 10.66 -39.10 -18.11
C LYS A 30 10.82 -40.59 -17.77
N ARG A 31 10.74 -40.96 -16.49
CA ARG A 31 10.70 -42.36 -16.06
C ARG A 31 9.46 -43.08 -16.64
N ALA A 32 8.28 -42.46 -16.54
CA ALA A 32 7.04 -43.01 -17.09
C ALA A 32 7.11 -43.17 -18.62
N TRP A 33 7.70 -42.21 -19.35
CA TRP A 33 7.92 -42.32 -20.79
C TRP A 33 8.78 -43.53 -21.15
N TRP A 34 9.92 -43.73 -20.47
CA TRP A 34 10.77 -44.90 -20.70
C TRP A 34 10.07 -46.22 -20.35
N ILE A 35 9.23 -46.25 -19.32
CA ILE A 35 8.40 -47.43 -18.97
C ILE A 35 7.42 -47.73 -20.11
N SER A 36 6.74 -46.72 -20.66
CA SER A 36 5.84 -46.87 -21.81
C SER A 36 6.57 -47.39 -23.05
N THR A 37 7.73 -46.80 -23.39
CA THR A 37 8.58 -47.25 -24.51
C THR A 37 9.00 -48.72 -24.35
N ALA A 38 9.44 -49.12 -23.14
CA ALA A 38 9.78 -50.51 -22.86
C ALA A 38 8.56 -51.43 -22.98
N GLY A 39 7.38 -50.99 -22.51
CA GLY A 39 6.11 -51.70 -22.66
C GLY A 39 5.74 -52.00 -24.11
N LYS A 40 5.89 -51.02 -25.02
CA LYS A 40 5.65 -51.22 -26.47
C LYS A 40 6.59 -52.26 -27.08
N ILE A 41 7.88 -52.20 -26.75
CA ILE A 41 8.90 -53.16 -27.21
C ILE A 41 8.55 -54.56 -26.69
N ASN A 42 8.22 -54.69 -25.41
CA ASN A 42 7.82 -55.95 -24.78
C ASN A 42 6.56 -56.55 -25.42
N GLN A 43 5.55 -55.73 -25.71
CA GLN A 43 4.32 -56.18 -26.37
C GLN A 43 4.59 -56.79 -27.75
N ARG A 44 5.49 -56.16 -28.53
CA ARG A 44 5.86 -56.59 -29.89
C ARG A 44 6.78 -57.82 -29.91
N PHE A 45 7.87 -57.79 -29.15
CA PHE A 45 8.94 -58.81 -29.20
C PHE A 45 8.83 -59.88 -28.11
N LYS A 46 7.79 -59.83 -27.26
CA LYS A 46 7.57 -60.75 -26.12
C LYS A 46 8.72 -60.73 -25.09
N THR A 47 9.39 -59.59 -24.98
CA THR A 47 10.45 -59.33 -24.00
C THR A 47 9.90 -58.80 -22.67
N VAL A 48 10.76 -58.67 -21.66
CA VAL A 48 10.40 -58.20 -20.29
C VAL A 48 11.30 -57.04 -19.82
N TYR A 49 11.64 -56.13 -20.73
CA TYR A 49 12.48 -54.97 -20.41
C TYR A 49 11.77 -53.97 -19.51
N THR A 50 12.52 -53.44 -18.54
CA THR A 50 12.11 -52.30 -17.72
C THR A 50 12.41 -50.97 -18.43
N GLY A 51 11.70 -49.91 -18.06
CA GLY A 51 12.01 -48.56 -18.55
C GLY A 51 13.44 -48.11 -18.21
N ARG A 52 14.00 -48.60 -17.10
CA ARG A 52 15.42 -48.38 -16.76
C ARG A 52 16.35 -49.01 -17.82
N GLN A 53 16.15 -50.27 -18.17
CA GLN A 53 16.96 -50.96 -19.18
C GLN A 53 16.81 -50.32 -20.58
N ALA A 54 15.61 -49.88 -20.97
CA ALA A 54 15.40 -49.16 -22.24
C ALA A 54 16.16 -47.82 -22.26
N SER A 55 16.10 -47.06 -21.17
CA SER A 55 16.88 -45.82 -21.01
C SER A 55 18.39 -46.08 -21.06
N GLU A 56 18.89 -47.03 -20.27
CA GLU A 56 20.32 -47.37 -20.22
C GLU A 56 20.83 -47.86 -21.58
N LYS A 57 20.06 -48.70 -22.29
CA LYS A 57 20.38 -49.16 -23.65
C LYS A 57 20.46 -47.99 -24.64
N PHE A 58 19.48 -47.08 -24.63
CA PHE A 58 19.49 -45.92 -25.53
C PHE A 58 20.69 -45.00 -25.26
N HIS A 59 20.97 -44.67 -24.00
CA HIS A 59 22.12 -43.82 -23.66
C HIS A 59 23.46 -44.51 -23.94
N GLY A 60 23.52 -45.85 -23.85
CA GLY A 60 24.65 -46.65 -24.35
C GLY A 60 24.89 -46.44 -25.84
N ILE A 61 23.84 -46.56 -26.69
CA ILE A 61 23.96 -46.33 -28.13
C ILE A 61 24.40 -44.90 -28.44
N VAL A 62 23.91 -43.88 -27.71
CA VAL A 62 24.39 -42.49 -27.83
C VAL A 62 25.88 -42.38 -27.54
N LYS A 63 26.40 -43.09 -26.52
CA LYS A 63 27.82 -43.11 -26.16
C LYS A 63 28.67 -43.84 -27.21
N ASP A 64 28.17 -44.96 -27.73
CA ASP A 64 28.82 -45.74 -28.79
C ASP A 64 28.93 -44.93 -30.09
N CYS A 65 27.86 -44.23 -30.50
CA CYS A 65 27.87 -43.35 -31.66
C CYS A 65 28.82 -42.15 -31.51
N ARG A 66 28.95 -41.58 -30.29
CA ARG A 66 29.97 -40.55 -30.00
C ARG A 66 31.39 -41.11 -30.06
N SER A 67 31.58 -42.37 -29.64
CA SER A 67 32.89 -43.03 -29.69
C SER A 67 33.30 -43.30 -31.14
N MET A 68 32.32 -43.57 -32.02
CA MET A 68 32.52 -43.63 -33.47
C MET A 68 32.82 -42.26 -34.09
N GLU A 69 32.10 -41.19 -33.70
CA GLU A 69 32.39 -39.81 -34.13
C GLU A 69 33.86 -39.42 -33.84
N LEU A 70 34.38 -39.82 -32.67
CA LEU A 70 35.78 -39.64 -32.28
C LEU A 70 36.77 -40.52 -33.08
N SER A 71 36.42 -41.78 -33.39
CA SER A 71 37.26 -42.64 -34.25
C SER A 71 37.45 -42.08 -35.66
N ILE A 72 36.39 -41.50 -36.23
CA ILE A 72 36.41 -40.94 -37.60
C ILE A 72 37.36 -39.73 -37.68
N ILE A 73 37.43 -38.90 -36.64
CA ILE A 73 38.37 -37.77 -36.56
C ILE A 73 39.78 -38.16 -36.06
N LYS A 74 40.05 -39.47 -35.91
CA LYS A 74 41.31 -40.03 -35.39
C LYS A 74 41.70 -39.54 -33.98
N ASP A 75 40.72 -39.21 -33.14
CA ASP A 75 40.94 -38.90 -31.71
C ASP A 75 41.26 -40.21 -30.96
N PRO A 76 42.30 -40.26 -30.10
CA PRO A 76 42.72 -41.48 -29.40
C PRO A 76 41.69 -42.03 -28.40
N ARG A 77 40.65 -41.27 -28.07
CA ARG A 77 39.51 -41.70 -27.23
C ARG A 77 38.40 -42.38 -28.06
N GLY A 78 38.50 -42.31 -29.38
CA GLY A 78 37.58 -42.96 -30.31
C GLY A 78 37.60 -44.48 -30.20
N LYS A 79 36.43 -45.10 -30.33
CA LYS A 79 36.29 -46.56 -30.37
C LYS A 79 35.24 -46.97 -31.41
N ILE A 80 35.66 -47.83 -32.33
CA ILE A 80 34.77 -48.59 -33.21
C ILE A 80 34.01 -49.59 -32.33
N THR A 81 32.67 -49.56 -32.41
CA THR A 81 31.77 -50.41 -31.63
C THR A 81 30.63 -50.87 -32.52
N ARG A 82 30.07 -52.08 -32.29
CA ARG A 82 28.97 -52.64 -33.10
C ARG A 82 27.76 -51.69 -33.21
N ASN A 83 27.38 -51.03 -32.11
CA ASN A 83 26.28 -50.06 -32.13
C ASN A 83 26.69 -48.75 -32.81
N GLY A 84 27.93 -48.29 -32.59
CA GLY A 84 28.46 -47.09 -33.21
C GLY A 84 28.51 -47.21 -34.73
N GLU A 85 29.09 -48.30 -35.25
CA GLU A 85 29.14 -48.59 -36.68
C GLU A 85 27.75 -48.66 -37.31
N ARG A 86 26.82 -49.38 -36.68
CA ARG A 86 25.47 -49.56 -37.21
C ARG A 86 24.61 -48.30 -37.19
N TYR A 87 24.69 -47.48 -36.14
CA TYR A 87 23.74 -46.38 -35.92
C TYR A 87 24.34 -44.98 -36.03
N TYR A 88 25.66 -44.81 -36.16
CA TYR A 88 26.32 -43.50 -36.19
C TYR A 88 25.72 -42.55 -37.26
N LEU A 89 25.41 -43.04 -38.46
CA LEU A 89 24.86 -42.20 -39.52
C LEU A 89 23.51 -41.58 -39.16
N GLU A 90 22.57 -42.35 -38.59
CA GLU A 90 21.32 -41.81 -38.06
C GLU A 90 21.57 -40.86 -36.88
N PHE A 91 22.57 -41.18 -36.04
CA PHE A 91 22.89 -40.37 -34.87
C PHE A 91 23.69 -39.09 -35.21
N ARG A 92 24.30 -38.98 -36.39
CA ARG A 92 25.02 -37.77 -36.83
C ARG A 92 24.14 -36.52 -36.78
N ASN A 93 22.85 -36.68 -37.09
CA ASN A 93 21.83 -35.62 -37.08
C ASN A 93 21.38 -35.20 -35.66
N LYS A 94 21.91 -35.82 -34.60
CA LYS A 94 21.74 -35.39 -33.20
C LYS A 94 20.27 -35.30 -32.74
N PHE A 95 19.40 -36.11 -33.34
CA PHE A 95 17.93 -36.07 -33.18
C PHE A 95 17.45 -36.19 -31.73
N TRP A 96 18.19 -36.89 -30.85
CA TRP A 96 17.83 -37.07 -29.44
C TRP A 96 18.10 -35.84 -28.56
N LYS A 97 18.76 -34.80 -29.09
CA LYS A 97 18.96 -33.54 -28.37
C LYS A 97 17.64 -32.78 -28.20
N LYS A 98 17.60 -31.87 -27.23
CA LYS A 98 16.44 -30.99 -27.01
C LYS A 98 16.25 -30.10 -28.25
N PRO A 99 15.06 -30.09 -28.89
CA PRO A 99 14.78 -29.17 -29.98
C PRO A 99 14.96 -27.72 -29.52
N ARG A 100 15.64 -26.88 -30.32
CA ARG A 100 15.96 -25.48 -29.94
C ARG A 100 14.73 -24.58 -29.74
N LEU A 101 13.55 -25.02 -30.20
CA LEU A 101 12.28 -24.27 -30.23
C LEU A 101 11.76 -23.75 -28.87
N GLN A 102 12.26 -24.23 -27.74
CA GLN A 102 11.75 -23.81 -26.42
C GLN A 102 12.51 -22.67 -25.74
N PHE A 103 13.81 -22.47 -26.04
CA PHE A 103 14.64 -21.55 -25.24
C PHE A 103 14.24 -20.07 -25.44
N GLN A 104 13.87 -19.69 -26.67
CA GLN A 104 13.32 -18.37 -26.97
C GLN A 104 11.96 -18.14 -26.29
N ARG A 105 10.99 -19.05 -26.43
CA ARG A 105 9.64 -18.87 -25.84
C ARG A 105 9.69 -18.60 -24.32
N SER A 106 10.52 -19.35 -23.58
CA SER A 106 10.66 -19.12 -22.13
C SER A 106 11.29 -17.77 -21.79
N GLN A 107 12.31 -17.32 -22.55
CA GLN A 107 12.91 -16.00 -22.31
C GLN A 107 11.93 -14.87 -22.65
N THR A 108 11.27 -14.92 -23.80
CA THR A 108 10.28 -13.90 -24.22
C THR A 108 9.12 -13.80 -23.23
N GLN A 109 8.65 -14.93 -22.68
CA GLN A 109 7.54 -14.94 -21.73
C GLN A 109 7.93 -14.38 -20.36
N LEU A 110 9.12 -14.72 -19.85
CA LEU A 110 9.67 -14.13 -18.62
C LEU A 110 9.97 -12.63 -18.77
N GLN A 111 10.45 -12.21 -19.94
CA GLN A 111 10.72 -10.80 -20.23
C GLN A 111 9.41 -10.00 -20.32
N ARG A 112 8.37 -10.53 -20.97
CA ARG A 112 7.02 -9.94 -20.97
C ARG A 112 6.43 -9.80 -19.57
N GLN A 113 6.55 -10.82 -18.72
CA GLN A 113 6.10 -10.74 -17.33
C GLN A 113 6.85 -9.64 -16.57
N ARG A 114 8.19 -9.59 -16.67
CA ARG A 114 8.99 -8.52 -16.04
C ARG A 114 8.56 -7.12 -16.49
N SER A 115 8.37 -6.91 -17.80
CA SER A 115 7.90 -5.62 -18.34
C SER A 115 6.49 -5.25 -17.84
N GLN A 116 5.57 -6.22 -17.73
CA GLN A 116 4.23 -5.98 -17.19
C GLN A 116 4.26 -5.62 -15.70
N THR A 117 5.04 -6.33 -14.88
CA THR A 117 5.22 -6.00 -13.45
C THR A 117 5.83 -4.61 -13.29
N GLN A 118 6.83 -4.26 -14.10
CA GLN A 118 7.49 -2.96 -14.05
C GLN A 118 6.55 -1.82 -14.46
N GLN A 119 5.69 -2.01 -15.46
CA GLN A 119 4.64 -1.04 -15.82
C GLN A 119 3.58 -0.88 -14.73
N GLN A 120 3.11 -1.98 -14.12
CA GLN A 120 2.16 -1.90 -13.00
C GLN A 120 2.76 -1.18 -11.77
N GLN A 121 4.06 -1.36 -11.52
CA GLN A 121 4.72 -0.68 -10.41
C GLN A 121 4.86 0.82 -10.69
N GLN A 122 5.27 1.22 -11.89
CA GLN A 122 5.29 2.64 -12.31
C GLN A 122 3.90 3.30 -12.21
N GLN A 123 2.83 2.60 -12.61
CA GLN A 123 1.46 3.11 -12.47
C GLN A 123 1.04 3.27 -11.00
N ARG A 124 1.45 2.35 -10.10
CA ARG A 124 1.20 2.46 -8.66
C ARG A 124 1.96 3.63 -8.02
N ASP A 125 3.21 3.85 -8.43
CA ASP A 125 4.05 4.92 -7.90
C ASP A 125 3.52 6.30 -8.36
N GLN A 126 3.10 6.43 -9.63
CA GLN A 126 2.41 7.62 -10.12
C GLN A 126 1.10 7.89 -9.36
N ASN A 127 0.22 6.89 -9.20
CA ASN A 127 -1.03 7.05 -8.44
C ASN A 127 -0.81 7.40 -6.96
N ARG A 128 0.33 7.01 -6.38
CA ARG A 128 0.71 7.45 -5.03
C ARG A 128 1.09 8.93 -5.01
N GLN A 129 1.95 9.36 -5.94
CA GLN A 129 2.36 10.76 -6.07
C GLN A 129 1.19 11.74 -6.29
N TYR A 130 0.16 11.36 -7.06
CA TYR A 130 -1.04 12.18 -7.20
C TYR A 130 -1.79 12.34 -5.86
N ARG A 131 -2.05 11.24 -5.15
CA ARG A 131 -2.74 11.29 -3.84
C ARG A 131 -1.99 12.09 -2.78
N ASP A 132 -0.67 11.99 -2.75
CA ASP A 132 0.13 12.72 -1.77
C ASP A 132 0.08 14.23 -2.06
N ARG A 133 0.17 14.65 -3.34
CA ARG A 133 0.05 16.06 -3.75
C ARG A 133 -1.33 16.67 -3.42
N ASP A 134 -2.41 15.93 -3.67
CA ASP A 134 -3.78 16.39 -3.37
C ASP A 134 -4.00 16.57 -1.85
N ARG A 135 -3.21 15.88 -1.02
CA ARG A 135 -3.29 15.96 0.45
C ARG A 135 -2.63 17.23 0.98
N ASP A 136 -1.46 17.56 0.46
CA ASP A 136 -0.68 18.72 0.90
C ASP A 136 -1.42 20.03 0.55
N GLN A 137 -1.96 20.14 -0.67
CA GLN A 137 -2.70 21.35 -1.10
C GLN A 137 -3.94 21.66 -0.25
N ASN A 138 -4.62 20.63 0.27
CA ASN A 138 -5.78 20.83 1.15
C ASN A 138 -5.38 21.24 2.57
N GLN A 139 -4.16 20.94 3.04
CA GLN A 139 -3.72 21.37 4.38
C GLN A 139 -3.34 22.86 4.43
N ASP A 140 -2.77 23.41 3.35
CA ASP A 140 -2.39 24.82 3.29
C ASP A 140 -3.63 25.74 3.29
N GLN A 141 -4.66 25.41 2.50
CA GLN A 141 -5.91 26.20 2.45
C GLN A 141 -6.64 26.23 3.81
N ASP A 142 -6.64 25.12 4.54
CA ASP A 142 -7.29 25.00 5.85
C ASP A 142 -6.55 25.83 6.94
N GLN A 143 -5.22 25.98 6.81
CA GLN A 143 -4.42 26.84 7.68
C GLN A 143 -4.63 28.33 7.37
N ASP A 144 -4.65 28.72 6.09
CA ASP A 144 -4.87 30.12 5.71
C ASP A 144 -6.27 30.61 6.10
N GLN A 145 -7.33 29.79 5.95
CA GLN A 145 -8.67 30.13 6.45
C GLN A 145 -8.69 30.34 7.97
N LYS A 146 -8.07 29.44 8.74
CA LYS A 146 -8.01 29.57 10.22
C LYS A 146 -7.25 30.80 10.65
N LYS A 147 -6.17 31.15 9.94
CA LYS A 147 -5.37 32.35 10.20
C LYS A 147 -6.15 33.63 9.91
N LEU A 148 -6.95 33.65 8.83
CA LEU A 148 -7.82 34.76 8.48
C LEU A 148 -8.95 34.97 9.52
N LEU A 149 -9.63 33.90 9.93
CA LEU A 149 -10.65 33.96 10.99
C LEU A 149 -10.05 34.49 12.31
N SER A 150 -8.88 33.98 12.73
CA SER A 150 -8.23 34.41 13.95
C SER A 150 -7.82 35.89 13.93
N GLN A 151 -7.45 36.43 12.76
CA GLN A 151 -7.12 37.85 12.62
C GLN A 151 -8.36 38.74 12.67
N GLN A 152 -9.47 38.30 12.05
CA GLN A 152 -10.73 39.03 12.08
C GLN A 152 -11.34 39.09 13.48
N GLN A 153 -11.21 38.01 14.27
CA GLN A 153 -11.66 37.99 15.66
C GLN A 153 -10.84 38.96 16.54
N GLN A 154 -9.51 38.98 16.39
CA GLN A 154 -8.64 39.94 17.10
C GLN A 154 -8.92 41.41 16.78
N GLN A 155 -9.47 41.72 15.60
CA GLN A 155 -9.92 43.07 15.25
C GLN A 155 -11.22 43.42 15.97
N GLN A 156 -12.20 42.51 15.99
CA GLN A 156 -13.44 42.72 16.73
C GLN A 156 -13.22 42.90 18.25
N ASP A 157 -12.30 42.13 18.84
CA ASP A 157 -11.93 42.27 20.25
C ASP A 157 -11.24 43.63 20.55
N GLN A 158 -10.50 44.19 19.59
CA GLN A 158 -9.88 45.51 19.72
C GLN A 158 -10.93 46.63 19.60
N ASP A 159 -11.81 46.55 18.61
CA ASP A 159 -12.87 47.55 18.37
C ASP A 159 -13.81 47.64 19.59
N GLN A 160 -14.25 46.51 20.17
CA GLN A 160 -15.07 46.50 21.38
C GLN A 160 -14.37 47.14 22.59
N ASN A 161 -13.09 46.86 22.78
CA ASN A 161 -12.30 47.41 23.89
C ASN A 161 -12.00 48.91 23.71
N GLN A 162 -12.03 49.40 22.47
CA GLN A 162 -11.96 50.83 22.13
C GLN A 162 -13.30 51.52 22.48
N GLU A 163 -14.44 50.96 22.07
CA GLU A 163 -15.78 51.49 22.39
C GLU A 163 -16.06 51.54 23.90
N ASP A 164 -15.64 50.53 24.66
CA ASP A 164 -15.79 50.50 26.12
C ASP A 164 -14.96 51.59 26.83
N GLN A 165 -13.77 51.92 26.31
CA GLN A 165 -12.97 53.04 26.81
C GLN A 165 -13.64 54.38 26.52
N ASP A 166 -14.15 54.58 25.30
CA ASP A 166 -14.83 55.81 24.92
C ASP A 166 -16.13 56.03 25.72
N GLN A 167 -16.94 54.99 25.94
CA GLN A 167 -18.11 55.05 26.85
C GLN A 167 -17.72 55.37 28.29
N LYS A 168 -16.58 54.86 28.77
CA LYS A 168 -16.09 55.12 30.13
C LYS A 168 -15.62 56.57 30.29
N LEU A 169 -14.92 57.10 29.28
CA LEU A 169 -14.51 58.50 29.23
C LEU A 169 -15.72 59.43 29.17
N GLN A 170 -16.72 59.11 28.37
CA GLN A 170 -17.97 59.88 28.24
C GLN A 170 -18.75 59.92 29.57
N ARG A 171 -18.89 58.78 30.26
CA ARG A 171 -19.51 58.72 31.60
C ARG A 171 -18.76 59.57 32.63
N GLN A 172 -17.43 59.52 32.64
CA GLN A 172 -16.62 60.33 33.56
C GLN A 172 -16.81 61.84 33.32
N GLN A 173 -16.86 62.25 32.05
CA GLN A 173 -17.06 63.65 31.67
C GLN A 173 -18.47 64.15 32.05
N GLN A 174 -19.49 63.31 31.91
CA GLN A 174 -20.86 63.62 32.32
C GLN A 174 -21.00 63.73 33.85
N GLN A 175 -20.28 62.90 34.62
CA GLN A 175 -20.27 62.95 36.08
C GLN A 175 -19.62 64.24 36.61
N GLN A 176 -18.50 64.69 36.02
CA GLN A 176 -17.88 65.98 36.35
C GLN A 176 -18.82 67.18 36.13
N GLN A 177 -19.66 67.15 35.09
CA GLN A 177 -20.66 68.20 34.84
C GLN A 177 -21.75 68.23 35.91
N GLN A 178 -22.22 67.06 36.36
CA GLN A 178 -23.19 66.97 37.47
C GLN A 178 -22.60 67.46 38.79
N ASP A 179 -21.33 67.15 39.08
CA ASP A 179 -20.65 67.62 40.29
C ASP A 179 -20.47 69.15 40.29
N GLN A 180 -20.14 69.76 39.14
CA GLN A 180 -20.13 71.23 39.02
C GLN A 180 -21.52 71.84 39.25
N GLN A 181 -22.59 71.26 38.70
CA GLN A 181 -23.96 71.74 38.94
C GLN A 181 -24.36 71.62 40.41
N ARG A 182 -24.00 70.53 41.10
CA ARG A 182 -24.25 70.39 42.55
C ARG A 182 -23.50 71.43 43.37
N GLN A 183 -22.23 71.70 43.06
CA GLN A 183 -21.47 72.73 43.77
C GLN A 183 -22.10 74.14 43.59
N GLN A 184 -22.62 74.44 42.41
CA GLN A 184 -23.35 75.71 42.17
C GLN A 184 -24.67 75.78 42.95
N GLN A 185 -25.45 74.69 43.00
CA GLN A 185 -26.67 74.62 43.82
C GLN A 185 -26.37 74.73 45.31
N GLN A 186 -25.30 74.10 45.78
CA GLN A 186 -24.92 74.14 47.20
C GLN A 186 -24.45 75.53 47.62
N GLN A 187 -23.69 76.23 46.77
CA GLN A 187 -23.37 77.66 46.98
C GLN A 187 -24.60 78.58 47.00
N GLN A 188 -25.70 78.21 46.33
CA GLN A 188 -26.98 78.93 46.42
C GLN A 188 -27.69 78.62 47.74
N GLN A 189 -27.76 77.33 48.14
CA GLN A 189 -28.40 76.92 49.39
C GLN A 189 -27.67 77.42 50.64
N ASP A 190 -26.33 77.52 50.63
CA ASP A 190 -25.56 78.07 51.74
C ASP A 190 -25.84 79.59 51.90
N GLN A 191 -26.01 80.32 50.79
CA GLN A 191 -26.46 81.73 50.80
C GLN A 191 -27.91 81.86 51.29
N GLU A 192 -28.79 80.89 51.02
CA GLU A 192 -30.17 80.89 51.50
C GLU A 192 -30.26 80.53 53.01
N GLN A 193 -29.40 79.65 53.52
CA GLN A 193 -29.40 79.26 54.94
C GLN A 193 -28.81 80.34 55.87
N GLU A 194 -27.92 81.21 55.39
CA GLU A 194 -27.45 82.38 56.15
C GLU A 194 -28.60 83.38 56.45
N VAL A 195 -29.68 83.36 55.65
CA VAL A 195 -30.83 84.28 55.79
C VAL A 195 -31.89 83.76 56.79
N VAL A 196 -31.89 82.46 57.13
CA VAL A 196 -33.01 81.79 57.83
C VAL A 196 -32.74 81.48 59.32
N GLN A 197 -31.54 81.76 59.86
CA GLN A 197 -31.26 81.59 61.30
C GLN A 197 -31.83 82.69 62.22
N ILE A 198 -32.87 83.41 61.79
CA ILE A 198 -33.58 84.39 62.60
C ILE A 198 -35.08 84.06 62.52
N PHE A 199 -35.71 83.92 63.70
CA PHE A 199 -37.12 83.60 63.99
C PHE A 199 -37.51 82.12 64.23
N GLU A 200 -37.62 81.84 65.55
CA GLU A 200 -38.71 81.15 66.25
C GLU A 200 -38.60 79.63 66.56
N GLU A 201 -38.36 79.37 67.86
CA GLU A 201 -38.50 78.10 68.60
C GLU A 201 -39.87 78.01 69.32
N GLU A 202 -40.18 76.84 69.93
CA GLU A 202 -41.39 76.47 70.73
C GLU A 202 -42.71 76.34 69.93
N GLU A 203 -43.59 75.33 70.05
CA GLU A 203 -43.69 74.02 70.75
C GLU A 203 -44.45 73.05 69.78
N GLY A 204 -44.60 71.72 69.96
CA GLY A 204 -44.22 70.82 71.06
C GLY A 204 -45.14 69.58 71.15
N GLY A 205 -44.68 68.48 71.76
CA GLY A 205 -45.56 67.44 72.33
C GLY A 205 -45.77 66.08 71.60
N SER A 206 -45.28 65.02 72.27
CA SER A 206 -45.86 63.65 72.39
C SER A 206 -45.57 62.54 71.36
N GLN A 207 -45.07 61.41 71.90
CA GLN A 207 -44.83 60.11 71.25
C GLN A 207 -45.89 59.06 71.63
N SER A 208 -46.00 57.97 70.85
CA SER A 208 -46.25 56.55 71.26
C SER A 208 -47.04 55.77 70.19
N SER A 209 -47.04 54.43 70.08
CA SER A 209 -46.05 53.38 70.38
C SER A 209 -46.62 52.00 69.95
N LEU A 210 -45.75 51.00 69.69
CA LEU A 210 -46.02 49.53 69.71
C LEU A 210 -47.02 48.99 68.64
N ALA A 211 -46.85 47.87 67.90
CA ALA A 211 -46.04 46.64 67.92
C ALA A 211 -46.84 45.36 68.29
N SER A 212 -46.69 44.29 67.48
CA SER A 212 -46.32 42.90 67.90
C SER A 212 -47.06 41.72 67.20
N LEU A 213 -46.30 40.66 66.88
CA LEU A 213 -46.63 39.20 66.89
C LEU A 213 -47.71 38.66 65.88
N ALA A 214 -47.66 37.42 65.35
CA ALA A 214 -46.63 36.35 65.26
C ALA A 214 -47.03 35.25 64.22
N ILE A 215 -46.03 34.52 63.68
CA ILE A 215 -45.85 33.03 63.51
C ILE A 215 -47.15 32.17 63.37
N TRP A 216 -47.34 31.24 62.42
CA TRP A 216 -46.72 29.92 62.12
C TRP A 216 -46.85 29.61 60.60
N GLU A 217 -45.85 29.12 59.85
CA GLU A 217 -45.27 27.75 59.75
C GLU A 217 -46.17 26.71 59.03
N ILE A 218 -45.67 26.11 57.93
CA ILE A 218 -45.79 24.71 57.45
C ILE A 218 -45.26 24.59 55.99
N ASP A 219 -44.45 23.56 55.73
CA ASP A 219 -43.91 23.16 54.42
C ASP A 219 -44.89 22.26 53.62
N ASP A 220 -44.69 22.18 52.30
CA ASP A 220 -45.04 21.01 51.45
C ASP A 220 -44.13 21.01 50.19
N ASP A 221 -43.90 19.82 49.60
CA ASP A 221 -42.83 19.46 48.63
C ASP A 221 -42.69 20.31 47.32
#